data_AF-A0A1J4J0W0-F1
#
_entry.id   AF-A0A1J4J0W0-F1
#
_cell.length_a   1.000
_cell.length_b   1.000
_cell.length_c   1.000
_cell.angle_alpha   90.00
_cell.angle_beta   90.00
_cell.angle_gamma   90.00
#
_symmetry.space_group_name_H-M   'P 1'
#
loop_
_entity.id
_entity.type
_entity.pdbx_description
1 polymer ?
#
loop_
_entity_poly.entity_id
_entity_poly.type
_entity_poly.pdbx_seq_one_letter_code
_entity_poly.pdbx_strand_id
1 'polypeptide(L)'
;MDDDKENSSLSQAAQLGGLTLQDTDILNISKILAECDTSTLELYTSELIDPESLGFVPKSAWSSKPTSLETLRDGYFGRKNNVNRRFEHKLWNALKITASFPNMTRFVGVSWVNDRIIKVYKYAFAKLLNIKIVDGGLFHKQGNFTRHGFVTVNEQAARSEVPESLLADVDFRDVVLIYHKDNRFTQNSPEEAISNCKWEDPSPKMRVASLKIGVMPSIDE
;
A
#
# COMPACT_ATOMS: atom_id res chain seq x y z
N MET A 1 56.74 35.65 -37.08
CA MET A 1 57.01 34.42 -36.33
C MET A 1 55.66 33.97 -35.83
N ASP A 2 55.04 33.17 -36.68
CA ASP A 2 53.82 32.42 -36.46
C ASP A 2 53.97 31.53 -35.23
N ASP A 3 52.88 31.38 -34.47
CA ASP A 3 52.38 30.11 -33.96
C ASP A 3 51.05 30.37 -33.25
N ASP A 4 49.97 29.79 -33.77
CA ASP A 4 49.16 28.81 -33.02
C ASP A 4 47.95 28.37 -33.87
N LYS A 5 48.10 27.16 -34.40
CA LYS A 5 47.03 26.32 -34.94
C LYS A 5 46.46 25.47 -33.81
N GLU A 6 45.14 25.30 -33.85
CA GLU A 6 44.32 24.12 -33.48
C GLU A 6 43.04 24.61 -32.78
N ASN A 7 41.84 24.07 -32.97
CA ASN A 7 41.28 23.01 -33.81
C ASN A 7 39.79 22.99 -33.41
N SER A 8 38.83 23.08 -34.33
CA SER A 8 37.45 22.63 -34.07
C SER A 8 36.60 22.67 -35.33
N SER A 9 36.32 21.50 -35.91
CA SER A 9 34.98 21.12 -36.36
C SER A 9 35.02 19.77 -37.05
N LEU A 10 34.74 18.71 -36.30
CA LEU A 10 34.27 17.45 -36.86
C LEU A 10 32.92 17.13 -36.21
N SER A 11 31.87 17.69 -36.82
CA SER A 11 30.50 17.21 -36.65
C SER A 11 30.32 15.96 -37.52
N GLN A 12 30.17 14.79 -36.91
CA GLN A 12 29.56 13.66 -37.60
C GLN A 12 28.52 13.03 -36.68
N ALA A 13 27.27 13.43 -36.90
CA ALA A 13 26.10 12.73 -36.38
C ALA A 13 25.88 11.46 -37.21
N ALA A 14 25.88 10.30 -36.56
CA ALA A 14 25.49 9.04 -37.17
C ALA A 14 23.95 8.95 -37.19
N GLN A 15 23.37 8.96 -38.39
CA GLN A 15 21.96 8.71 -38.63
C GLN A 15 21.69 7.21 -38.80
N LEU A 16 20.93 6.63 -37.87
CA LEU A 16 20.19 5.39 -38.08
C LEU A 16 18.81 5.54 -37.42
N GLY A 17 17.76 5.70 -38.25
CA GLY A 17 16.37 5.55 -37.83
C GLY A 17 15.66 6.81 -37.30
N GLY A 18 15.39 7.79 -38.17
CA GLY A 18 14.12 8.54 -38.24
C GLY A 18 13.58 9.34 -37.03
N LEU A 19 14.30 9.47 -35.92
CA LEU A 19 14.02 10.41 -34.83
C LEU A 19 15.35 11.06 -34.43
N THR A 20 15.59 12.30 -34.85
CA THR A 20 16.69 13.11 -34.33
C THR A 20 16.32 13.57 -32.93
N LEU A 21 16.79 12.86 -31.91
CA LEU A 21 16.75 13.33 -30.53
C LEU A 21 17.58 14.61 -30.45
N GLN A 22 16.97 15.71 -30.01
CA GLN A 22 17.69 16.94 -29.78
C GLN A 22 18.52 16.81 -28.49
N ASP A 23 19.60 17.58 -28.36
CA ASP A 23 20.43 17.56 -27.15
C ASP A 23 19.62 17.86 -25.87
N THR A 24 18.55 18.64 -25.99
CA THR A 24 17.55 18.88 -24.94
C THR A 24 16.76 17.63 -24.56
N ASP A 25 16.44 16.75 -25.50
CA ASP A 25 15.77 15.47 -25.21
C ASP A 25 16.71 14.53 -24.47
N ILE A 26 17.99 14.50 -24.87
CA ILE A 26 19.02 13.71 -24.19
C ILE A 26 19.24 14.25 -22.78
N LEU A 27 19.36 15.57 -22.59
CA LEU A 27 19.48 16.20 -21.27
C LEU A 27 18.26 15.94 -20.40
N ASN A 28 17.05 15.99 -20.96
CA ASN A 28 15.82 15.70 -20.22
C ASN A 28 15.74 14.23 -19.85
N ILE A 29 16.11 13.30 -20.73
CA ILE A 29 16.16 11.87 -20.44
C ILE A 29 17.24 11.58 -19.39
N SER A 30 18.43 12.16 -19.50
CA SER A 30 19.50 12.03 -18.50
C SER A 30 19.09 12.62 -17.16
N LYS A 31 18.35 13.72 -17.15
CA LYS A 31 17.80 14.32 -15.93
C LYS A 31 16.70 13.45 -15.32
N ILE A 32 15.80 12.89 -16.12
CA ILE A 32 14.79 11.92 -15.68
C ILE A 32 15.44 10.64 -15.14
N LEU A 33 16.50 10.14 -15.78
CA LEU A 33 17.25 8.96 -15.34
C LEU A 33 18.10 9.25 -14.10
N ALA A 34 18.58 10.48 -13.92
CA ALA A 34 19.27 10.91 -12.71
C ALA A 34 18.31 11.20 -11.54
N GLU A 35 17.08 11.63 -11.83
CA GLU A 35 15.99 11.81 -10.86
C GLU A 35 15.27 10.48 -10.55
N CYS A 36 15.34 9.51 -11.47
CA CYS A 36 14.94 8.13 -11.24
C CYS A 36 16.04 7.44 -10.44
N ASP A 37 16.07 7.68 -9.13
CA ASP A 37 17.00 7.06 -8.17
C ASP A 37 17.20 5.57 -8.49
N THR A 38 18.26 5.24 -9.23
CA THR A 38 18.68 3.86 -9.48
C THR A 38 18.96 3.15 -8.16
N SER A 39 19.44 3.90 -7.16
CA SER A 39 19.63 3.49 -5.77
C SER A 39 18.31 3.11 -5.05
N THR A 40 17.22 3.80 -5.35
CA THR A 40 15.88 3.54 -4.80
C THR A 40 15.23 2.34 -5.50
N LEU A 41 15.53 2.11 -6.79
CA LEU A 41 15.12 0.89 -7.49
C LEU A 41 15.93 -0.33 -7.01
N GLU A 42 17.25 -0.19 -6.83
CA GLU A 42 18.15 -1.25 -6.33
C GLU A 42 17.74 -1.72 -4.91
N LEU A 43 17.45 -0.77 -4.01
CA LEU A 43 16.93 -1.07 -2.66
C LEU A 43 15.53 -1.70 -2.67
N TYR A 44 14.75 -1.52 -3.74
CA TYR A 44 13.46 -2.20 -3.93
C TYR A 44 13.62 -3.72 -4.12
N THR A 45 14.83 -4.18 -4.50
CA THR A 45 15.04 -5.54 -5.03
C THR A 45 15.96 -6.43 -4.21
N SER A 46 16.83 -5.89 -3.34
CA SER A 46 17.85 -6.70 -2.65
C SER A 46 17.33 -7.45 -1.42
N GLU A 47 16.43 -6.83 -0.65
CA GLU A 47 15.91 -7.42 0.60
C GLU A 47 14.87 -8.50 0.27
N LEU A 48 15.17 -9.73 0.69
CA LEU A 48 14.27 -10.86 0.53
C LEU A 48 13.32 -10.94 1.73
N ILE A 49 12.03 -10.86 1.43
CA ILE A 49 10.95 -10.96 2.40
C ILE A 49 10.51 -12.43 2.43
N ASP A 50 10.61 -13.08 3.58
CA ASP A 50 10.01 -14.40 3.78
C ASP A 50 8.67 -14.26 4.54
N PRO A 51 7.52 -14.43 3.87
CA PRO A 51 6.20 -14.24 4.47
C PRO A 51 5.93 -15.10 5.71
N GLU A 52 6.42 -16.35 5.72
CA GLU A 52 6.19 -17.25 6.86
C GLU A 52 6.99 -16.80 8.09
N SER A 53 8.28 -16.49 7.90
CA SER A 53 9.13 -16.03 9.01
C SER A 53 8.69 -14.67 9.57
N LEU A 54 8.11 -13.81 8.74
CA LEU A 54 7.52 -12.55 9.17
C LEU A 54 6.12 -12.70 9.79
N GLY A 55 5.53 -13.90 9.80
CA GLY A 55 4.20 -14.12 10.38
C GLY A 55 3.09 -13.45 9.59
N PHE A 56 3.14 -13.54 8.25
CA PHE A 56 2.06 -13.10 7.40
C PHE A 56 0.77 -13.89 7.66
N VAL A 57 -0.36 -13.21 7.44
CA VAL A 57 -1.69 -13.78 7.54
C VAL A 57 -2.42 -13.77 6.19
N PRO A 58 -3.37 -14.69 5.94
CA PRO A 58 -3.63 -15.86 6.78
C PRO A 58 -2.49 -16.87 6.69
N LYS A 59 -2.13 -17.52 7.80
CA LYS A 59 -0.95 -18.41 7.84
C LYS A 59 -1.01 -19.52 6.79
N SER A 60 -2.21 -20.04 6.52
CA SER A 60 -2.44 -21.11 5.54
C SER A 60 -2.13 -20.72 4.09
N ALA A 61 -1.99 -19.43 3.78
CA ALA A 61 -1.68 -18.95 2.43
C ALA A 61 -0.18 -18.78 2.17
N TRP A 62 0.67 -18.99 3.17
CA TRP A 62 2.10 -18.69 3.11
C TRP A 62 2.92 -19.91 3.49
N SER A 63 4.10 -19.99 2.88
CA SER A 63 5.13 -20.99 3.13
C SER A 63 6.48 -20.26 3.14
N SER A 64 7.47 -20.79 3.84
CA SER A 64 8.79 -20.19 3.91
C SER A 64 9.43 -20.19 2.52
N LYS A 65 9.40 -19.01 1.92
CA LYS A 65 9.88 -18.76 0.56
C LYS A 65 10.27 -17.30 0.46
N PRO A 66 11.55 -16.98 0.66
CA PRO A 66 12.07 -15.64 0.46
C PRO A 66 11.71 -15.11 -0.94
N THR A 67 11.16 -13.91 -1.01
CA THR A 67 10.65 -13.30 -2.23
C THR A 67 10.84 -11.79 -2.21
N SER A 68 10.90 -11.15 -3.37
CA SER A 68 11.05 -9.70 -3.46
C SER A 68 9.74 -8.97 -3.15
N LEU A 69 9.84 -7.71 -2.72
CA LEU A 69 8.68 -6.84 -2.55
C LEU A 69 7.90 -6.68 -3.87
N GLU A 70 8.59 -6.64 -5.01
CA GLU A 70 7.96 -6.62 -6.33
C GLU A 70 7.10 -7.86 -6.60
N THR A 71 7.63 -9.05 -6.31
CA THR A 71 6.86 -10.29 -6.49
C THR A 71 5.63 -10.31 -5.58
N LEU A 72 5.74 -9.80 -4.35
CA LEU A 72 4.60 -9.65 -3.44
C LEU A 72 3.60 -8.59 -3.91
N ARG A 73 4.07 -7.47 -4.46
CA ARG A 73 3.21 -6.45 -5.08
C ARG A 73 2.35 -7.08 -6.17
N ASP A 74 2.98 -7.79 -7.10
CA ASP A 74 2.29 -8.32 -8.29
C ASP A 74 1.51 -9.60 -8.01
N GLY A 75 1.96 -10.42 -7.06
CA GLY A 75 1.34 -11.70 -6.70
C GLY A 75 0.26 -11.60 -5.62
N TYR A 76 0.33 -10.61 -4.73
CA TYR A 76 -0.50 -10.53 -3.53
C TYR A 76 -1.12 -9.15 -3.30
N PHE A 77 -0.33 -8.11 -3.04
CA PHE A 77 -0.84 -6.82 -2.60
C PHE A 77 -1.69 -6.12 -3.67
N GLY A 78 -1.23 -6.11 -4.91
CA GLY A 78 -1.92 -5.50 -6.06
C GLY A 78 -3.03 -6.36 -6.67
N ARG A 79 -3.22 -7.60 -6.19
CA ARG A 79 -4.30 -8.49 -6.67
C ARG A 79 -5.63 -8.14 -6.04
N LYS A 80 -6.74 -8.37 -6.74
CA LYS A 80 -8.09 -8.17 -6.18
C LYS A 80 -8.30 -8.97 -4.89
N ASN A 81 -9.00 -8.37 -3.92
CA ASN A 81 -9.27 -9.01 -2.64
C ASN A 81 -10.03 -10.33 -2.81
N ASN A 82 -9.68 -11.34 -2.01
CA ASN A 82 -10.41 -12.59 -1.85
C ASN A 82 -10.18 -13.12 -0.43
N VAL A 83 -10.69 -14.30 -0.11
CA VAL A 83 -10.59 -14.90 1.25
C VAL A 83 -9.17 -14.97 1.82
N ASN A 84 -8.13 -15.13 0.98
CA ASN A 84 -6.73 -15.29 1.39
C ASN A 84 -5.90 -13.99 1.26
N ARG A 85 -6.46 -12.93 0.70
CA ARG A 85 -5.79 -11.64 0.47
C ARG A 85 -6.76 -10.49 0.67
N ARG A 86 -7.45 -10.51 1.80
CA ARG A 86 -8.36 -9.43 2.19
C ARG A 86 -7.57 -8.17 2.52
N PHE A 87 -8.25 -7.04 2.62
CA PHE A 87 -7.56 -5.77 2.85
C PHE A 87 -6.84 -5.74 4.20
N GLU A 88 -7.50 -6.21 5.26
CA GLU A 88 -6.96 -6.34 6.61
C GLU A 88 -5.70 -7.21 6.65
N HIS A 89 -5.67 -8.30 5.87
CA HIS A 89 -4.50 -9.17 5.75
C HIS A 89 -3.35 -8.46 5.05
N LYS A 90 -3.65 -7.73 3.96
CA LYS A 90 -2.65 -6.93 3.25
C LYS A 90 -2.08 -5.83 4.14
N LEU A 91 -2.92 -5.11 4.86
CA LEU A 91 -2.47 -4.07 5.78
C LEU A 91 -1.57 -4.66 6.87
N TRP A 92 -1.98 -5.78 7.48
CA TRP A 92 -1.16 -6.48 8.47
C TRP A 92 0.19 -6.91 7.92
N ASN A 93 0.20 -7.59 6.78
CA ASN A 93 1.42 -8.11 6.16
C ASN A 93 2.36 -6.97 5.75
N ALA A 94 1.81 -5.87 5.23
CA ALA A 94 2.57 -4.65 4.93
C ALA A 94 3.24 -4.08 6.18
N LEU A 95 2.52 -4.01 7.31
CA LEU A 95 3.08 -3.55 8.58
C LEU A 95 4.17 -4.48 9.12
N LYS A 96 4.02 -5.80 8.93
CA LYS A 96 5.06 -6.78 9.28
C LYS A 96 6.33 -6.58 8.46
N ILE A 97 6.23 -6.28 7.17
CA ILE A 97 7.39 -5.92 6.34
C ILE A 97 8.09 -4.71 6.95
N THR A 98 7.40 -3.60 7.18
CA THR A 98 8.04 -2.36 7.65
C THR A 98 8.53 -2.39 9.09
N ALA A 99 7.97 -3.28 9.91
CA ALA A 99 8.48 -3.51 11.26
C ALA A 99 9.84 -4.22 11.23
N SER A 100 10.06 -5.13 10.28
CA SER A 100 11.33 -5.84 10.11
C SER A 100 12.33 -5.09 9.21
N PHE A 101 11.83 -4.32 8.24
CA PHE A 101 12.62 -3.58 7.26
C PHE A 101 12.15 -2.12 7.19
N PRO A 102 12.55 -1.26 8.15
CA PRO A 102 12.08 0.13 8.20
C PRO A 102 12.40 0.95 6.94
N ASN A 103 13.51 0.65 6.26
CA ASN A 103 13.92 1.22 4.97
C ASN A 103 12.92 0.97 3.83
N MET A 104 12.06 -0.05 3.96
CA MET A 104 11.00 -0.34 2.99
C MET A 104 9.75 0.52 3.18
N THR A 105 9.65 1.33 4.24
CA THR A 105 8.46 2.15 4.52
C THR A 105 8.10 3.07 3.35
N ARG A 106 9.09 3.66 2.67
CA ARG A 106 8.87 4.51 1.49
C ARG A 106 8.24 3.77 0.28
N PHE A 107 8.32 2.44 0.27
CA PHE A 107 7.80 1.58 -0.80
C PHE A 107 6.49 0.90 -0.41
N VAL A 108 6.40 0.46 0.84
CA VAL A 108 5.23 -0.22 1.38
C VAL A 108 4.15 0.79 1.77
N GLY A 109 4.54 1.91 2.36
CA GLY A 109 3.66 3.05 2.63
C GLY A 109 2.87 2.99 3.94
N VAL A 110 3.13 2.03 4.82
CA VAL A 110 2.52 1.97 6.16
C VAL A 110 3.56 1.59 7.20
N SER A 111 3.43 2.09 8.43
CA SER A 111 4.25 1.66 9.57
C SER A 111 3.52 1.89 10.89
N TRP A 112 3.88 1.14 11.93
CA TRP A 112 3.42 1.43 13.29
C TRP A 112 4.18 2.63 13.85
N VAL A 113 3.47 3.57 14.49
CA VAL A 113 4.11 4.61 15.32
C VAL A 113 3.99 4.31 16.81
N ASN A 114 3.02 3.48 17.18
CA ASN A 114 2.88 2.81 18.47
C ASN A 114 2.00 1.57 18.28
N ASP A 115 1.61 0.91 19.37
CA ASP A 115 0.83 -0.34 19.35
C ASP A 115 -0.54 -0.23 18.63
N ARG A 116 -1.09 0.97 18.45
CA ARG A 116 -2.47 1.19 17.98
C ARG A 116 -2.57 2.12 16.77
N ILE A 117 -1.63 3.04 16.61
CA ILE A 117 -1.63 4.06 15.58
C ILE A 117 -0.68 3.64 14.46
N ILE A 118 -1.21 3.70 13.24
CA ILE A 118 -0.51 3.41 12.01
C ILE A 118 -0.27 4.74 11.28
N LYS A 119 0.97 4.99 10.85
CA LYS A 119 1.28 6.02 9.87
C LYS A 119 1.10 5.47 8.47
N VAL A 120 0.46 6.25 7.60
CA VAL A 120 0.15 5.88 6.22
C VAL A 120 0.65 6.96 5.28
N TYR A 121 1.58 6.59 4.41
CA TYR A 121 2.00 7.35 3.25
C TYR A 121 1.06 6.99 2.10
N LYS A 122 0.04 7.83 1.86
CA LYS A 122 -1.12 7.48 1.03
C LYS A 122 -0.74 6.95 -0.35
N TYR A 123 0.15 7.64 -1.05
CA TYR A 123 0.54 7.29 -2.42
C TYR A 123 1.37 6.02 -2.49
N ALA A 124 2.31 5.83 -1.56
CA ALA A 124 3.13 4.61 -1.51
C ALA A 124 2.25 3.38 -1.25
N PHE A 125 1.35 3.47 -0.26
CA PHE A 125 0.46 2.35 0.04
C PHE A 125 -0.57 2.10 -1.07
N ALA A 126 -1.12 3.15 -1.69
CA ALA A 126 -1.98 2.99 -2.85
C ALA A 126 -1.26 2.33 -4.03
N LYS A 127 0.01 2.68 -4.27
CA LYS A 127 0.85 2.06 -5.30
C LYS A 127 1.09 0.58 -5.00
N LEU A 128 1.41 0.21 -3.76
CA LEU A 128 1.55 -1.18 -3.33
C LEU A 128 0.27 -1.99 -3.60
N LEU A 129 -0.90 -1.41 -3.32
CA LEU A 129 -2.21 -2.03 -3.49
C LEU A 129 -2.78 -1.95 -4.92
N ASN A 130 -2.06 -1.32 -5.85
CA ASN A 130 -2.52 -1.05 -7.21
C ASN A 130 -3.86 -0.28 -7.27
N ILE A 131 -4.00 0.75 -6.42
CA ILE A 131 -5.16 1.64 -6.35
C ILE A 131 -4.89 2.90 -7.18
N LYS A 132 -5.74 3.17 -8.18
CA LYS A 132 -5.60 4.33 -9.07
C LYS A 132 -6.12 5.64 -8.48
N ILE A 133 -7.27 5.58 -7.82
CA ILE A 133 -7.92 6.74 -7.19
C ILE A 133 -7.66 6.65 -5.70
N VAL A 134 -6.62 7.34 -5.21
CA VAL A 134 -6.06 7.16 -3.87
C VAL A 134 -7.08 7.44 -2.77
N ASP A 135 -7.60 8.65 -2.67
CA ASP A 135 -8.56 9.00 -1.59
C ASP A 135 -9.86 8.18 -1.71
N GLY A 136 -10.35 7.99 -2.93
CA GLY A 136 -11.53 7.17 -3.21
C GLY A 136 -11.36 5.70 -2.76
N GLY A 137 -10.20 5.12 -3.03
CA GLY A 137 -9.90 3.72 -2.74
C GLY A 137 -9.50 3.46 -1.29
N LEU A 138 -8.95 4.44 -0.59
CA LEU A 138 -8.45 4.28 0.78
C LEU A 138 -9.34 4.92 1.84
N PHE A 139 -9.72 6.20 1.69
CA PHE A 139 -10.26 7.03 2.78
C PHE A 139 -11.70 7.52 2.57
N HIS A 140 -12.28 7.34 1.39
CA HIS A 140 -13.70 7.64 1.15
C HIS A 140 -14.61 6.73 2.00
N LYS A 141 -15.90 7.05 2.11
CA LYS A 141 -16.88 6.24 2.85
C LYS A 141 -16.92 4.76 2.43
N GLN A 142 -16.55 4.47 1.18
CA GLN A 142 -16.43 3.11 0.63
C GLN A 142 -14.98 2.64 0.44
N GLY A 143 -14.02 3.46 0.85
CA GLY A 143 -12.59 3.16 0.80
C GLY A 143 -12.20 2.07 1.79
N ASN A 144 -11.06 1.43 1.52
CA ASN A 144 -10.63 0.26 2.26
C ASN A 144 -10.47 0.52 3.76
N PHE A 145 -9.85 1.63 4.18
CA PHE A 145 -9.69 1.92 5.62
C PHE A 145 -11.03 2.12 6.31
N THR A 146 -11.88 3.00 5.78
CA THR A 146 -13.18 3.34 6.39
C THR A 146 -14.09 2.12 6.49
N ARG A 147 -14.12 1.27 5.46
CA ARG A 147 -14.93 0.03 5.46
C ARG A 147 -14.48 -1.01 6.47
N HIS A 148 -13.25 -0.94 6.96
CA HIS A 148 -12.71 -1.87 7.97
C HIS A 148 -12.54 -1.19 9.34
N GLY A 149 -13.23 -0.07 9.58
CA GLY A 149 -13.30 0.55 10.90
C GLY A 149 -12.11 1.43 11.28
N PHE A 150 -11.22 1.74 10.33
CA PHE A 150 -10.14 2.68 10.56
C PHE A 150 -10.61 4.13 10.43
N VAL A 151 -10.11 4.97 11.33
CA VAL A 151 -10.39 6.41 11.40
C VAL A 151 -9.07 7.17 11.51
N THR A 152 -9.05 8.40 11.00
CA THR A 152 -7.88 9.28 11.07
C THR A 152 -7.72 9.89 12.45
N VAL A 153 -6.49 9.93 12.95
CA VAL A 153 -6.14 10.69 14.16
C VAL A 153 -6.10 12.17 13.80
N ASN A 154 -6.70 13.03 14.63
CA ASN A 154 -6.59 14.48 14.45
C ASN A 154 -5.24 14.99 15.01
N GLU A 155 -4.85 16.21 14.62
CA GLU A 155 -3.54 16.76 15.00
C GLU A 155 -3.35 16.86 16.53
N GLN A 156 -4.40 17.25 17.26
CA GLN A 156 -4.34 17.38 18.71
C GLN A 156 -4.06 16.04 19.41
N ALA A 157 -4.78 14.98 19.03
CA ALA A 157 -4.60 13.64 19.56
C ALA A 157 -3.23 13.06 19.17
N ALA A 158 -2.78 13.32 17.94
CA ALA A 158 -1.47 12.89 17.46
C ALA A 158 -0.35 13.45 18.35
N ARG A 159 -0.37 14.77 18.64
CA ARG A 159 0.63 15.41 19.50
C ARG A 159 0.61 14.91 20.95
N SER A 160 -0.51 14.37 21.43
CA SER A 160 -0.60 13.81 22.79
C SER A 160 -0.17 12.35 22.91
N GLU A 161 -0.32 11.57 21.83
CA GLU A 161 -0.13 10.11 21.87
C GLU A 161 1.13 9.62 21.13
N VAL A 162 1.73 10.47 20.28
CA VAL A 162 2.84 10.11 19.41
C VAL A 162 4.03 11.04 19.67
N PRO A 163 5.25 10.51 19.83
CA PRO A 163 6.46 11.32 19.94
C PRO A 163 6.66 12.24 18.73
N GLU A 164 7.10 13.48 18.95
CA GLU A 164 7.28 14.49 17.89
C GLU A 164 8.24 14.01 16.78
N SER A 165 9.24 13.19 17.12
CA SER A 165 10.17 12.60 16.14
C SER A 165 9.47 11.72 15.09
N LEU A 166 8.34 11.10 15.45
CA LEU A 166 7.50 10.31 14.56
C LEU A 166 6.41 11.13 13.88
N LEU A 167 6.29 12.43 14.18
CA LEU A 167 5.33 13.35 13.55
C LEU A 167 5.99 14.26 12.50
N ALA A 168 7.32 14.27 12.41
CA ALA A 168 8.08 15.23 11.60
C ALA A 168 7.66 15.33 10.12
N ASP A 169 7.18 14.23 9.55
CA ASP A 169 6.74 14.10 8.16
C ASP A 169 5.22 13.96 7.99
N VAL A 170 4.45 14.10 9.07
CA VAL A 170 2.99 13.96 9.08
C VAL A 170 2.34 15.31 8.75
N ASP A 171 1.76 15.41 7.56
CA ASP A 171 1.08 16.61 7.07
C ASP A 171 -0.47 16.53 7.13
N PHE A 172 -0.99 15.41 7.62
CA PHE A 172 -2.43 15.08 7.69
C PHE A 172 -3.16 15.13 6.33
N ARG A 173 -2.42 15.19 5.22
CA ARG A 173 -2.95 15.21 3.85
C ARG A 173 -2.45 14.02 3.07
N ASP A 174 -1.15 13.87 2.89
CA ASP A 174 -0.50 12.82 2.12
C ASP A 174 0.16 11.77 3.03
N VAL A 175 0.55 12.19 4.23
CA VAL A 175 1.01 11.34 5.33
C VAL A 175 0.05 11.51 6.50
N VAL A 176 -0.72 10.47 6.78
CA VAL A 176 -1.80 10.50 7.78
C VAL A 176 -1.58 9.45 8.85
N LEU A 177 -2.13 9.71 10.04
CA LEU A 177 -2.19 8.74 11.12
C LEU A 177 -3.61 8.17 11.19
N ILE A 178 -3.70 6.85 11.35
CA ILE A 178 -4.96 6.15 11.51
C ILE A 178 -4.90 5.17 12.68
N TYR A 179 -6.07 4.81 13.21
CA TYR A 179 -6.23 3.72 14.16
C TYR A 179 -7.57 3.03 13.92
N HIS A 180 -7.70 1.79 14.40
CA HIS A 180 -8.99 1.10 14.36
C HIS A 180 -9.87 1.58 15.52
N LYS A 181 -11.07 2.09 15.22
CA LYS A 181 -11.96 2.73 16.19
C LYS A 181 -12.27 1.88 17.44
N ASP A 182 -12.40 0.56 17.26
CA ASP A 182 -12.71 -0.40 18.34
C ASP A 182 -11.45 -1.04 18.95
N ASN A 183 -10.25 -0.55 18.62
CA ASN A 183 -8.95 -1.12 19.05
C ASN A 183 -8.77 -2.62 18.73
N ARG A 184 -9.41 -3.13 17.66
CA ARG A 184 -9.33 -4.54 17.25
C ARG A 184 -8.17 -4.86 16.31
N PHE A 185 -7.51 -3.82 15.80
CA PHE A 185 -6.34 -3.92 14.95
C PHE A 185 -5.19 -3.15 15.62
N THR A 186 -4.31 -3.89 16.29
CA THR A 186 -3.17 -3.41 17.06
C THR A 186 -1.94 -4.25 16.71
N GLN A 187 -0.74 -3.78 17.02
CA GLN A 187 0.51 -4.48 16.73
C GLN A 187 0.58 -5.91 17.30
N ASN A 188 -0.21 -6.18 18.34
CA ASN A 188 -0.27 -7.47 19.04
C ASN A 188 -1.53 -8.30 18.71
N SER A 189 -2.30 -7.89 17.69
CA SER A 189 -3.55 -8.58 17.33
C SER A 189 -3.30 -9.97 16.74
N PRO A 190 -4.03 -11.01 17.18
CA PRO A 190 -3.95 -12.33 16.57
C PRO A 190 -4.63 -12.35 15.19
N GLU A 191 -4.32 -13.36 14.37
CA GLU A 191 -4.91 -13.56 13.03
C GLU A 191 -6.44 -13.56 13.04
N GLU A 192 -7.05 -14.14 14.08
CA GLU A 192 -8.50 -14.16 14.27
C GLU A 192 -9.08 -12.75 14.47
N ALA A 193 -8.40 -11.90 15.25
CA ALA A 193 -8.83 -10.52 15.45
C ALA A 193 -8.70 -9.71 14.16
N ILE A 194 -7.58 -9.89 13.44
CA ILE A 194 -7.33 -9.26 12.14
C ILE A 194 -8.42 -9.66 11.15
N SER A 195 -8.71 -10.95 11.01
CA SER A 195 -9.69 -11.49 10.05
C SER A 195 -11.14 -11.08 10.35
N ASN A 196 -11.40 -10.58 11.56
CA ASN A 196 -12.70 -10.08 11.99
C ASN A 196 -12.76 -8.53 12.05
N CYS A 197 -11.73 -7.82 11.57
CA CYS A 197 -11.77 -6.38 11.34
C CYS A 197 -12.69 -6.12 10.15
N LYS A 198 -13.93 -5.75 10.48
CA LYS A 198 -15.08 -6.13 9.67
C LYS A 198 -15.23 -5.25 8.43
N TRP A 199 -15.24 -5.91 7.29
CA TRP A 199 -15.98 -5.51 6.09
C TRP A 199 -17.44 -5.97 6.25
N GLU A 200 -18.35 -5.05 6.58
CA GLU A 200 -19.78 -5.32 6.41
C GLU A 200 -20.17 -4.98 4.97
N ASP A 201 -20.71 -5.96 4.26
CA ASP A 201 -21.38 -5.73 2.99
C ASP A 201 -22.70 -4.99 3.26
N PRO A 202 -22.88 -3.74 2.75
CA PRO A 202 -24.14 -3.03 2.90
C PRO A 202 -25.24 -3.57 1.96
N SER A 203 -24.96 -4.60 1.14
CA SER A 203 -26.03 -5.24 0.37
C SER A 203 -27.13 -5.68 1.35
N PRO A 204 -28.37 -5.18 1.19
CA PRO A 204 -29.47 -5.64 2.02
C PRO A 204 -29.57 -7.14 1.75
N LYS A 205 -29.27 -7.97 2.76
CA LYS A 205 -29.80 -9.32 2.79
C LYS A 205 -31.30 -9.14 2.60
N MET A 206 -31.81 -9.44 1.41
CA MET A 206 -33.21 -9.74 1.22
C MET A 206 -33.52 -10.78 2.30
N ARG A 207 -34.15 -10.34 3.39
CA ARG A 207 -34.82 -11.23 4.32
C ARG A 207 -35.90 -11.84 3.46
N VAL A 208 -35.61 -12.99 2.87
CA VAL A 208 -36.64 -13.83 2.27
C VAL A 208 -37.59 -14.09 3.42
N ALA A 209 -38.75 -13.45 3.38
CA ALA A 209 -39.76 -13.60 4.39
C ALA A 209 -40.06 -15.10 4.48
N SER A 210 -39.80 -15.69 5.63
CA SER A 210 -40.40 -16.97 5.99
C SER A 210 -41.91 -16.77 5.99
N LEU A 211 -42.55 -17.00 4.84
CA LEU A 211 -43.99 -17.21 4.76
C LEU A 211 -44.25 -18.47 5.57
N LYS A 212 -44.63 -18.29 6.84
CA LYS A 212 -45.37 -19.30 7.59
C LYS A 212 -46.60 -19.61 6.76
N ILE A 213 -46.62 -20.79 6.15
CA ILE A 213 -47.82 -21.38 5.58
C ILE A 213 -48.77 -21.54 6.76
N GLY A 214 -49.77 -20.65 6.82
CA GLY A 214 -50.86 -20.72 7.76
C GLY A 214 -51.68 -21.98 7.46
N VAL A 215 -51.71 -22.85 8.47
CA VAL A 215 -52.78 -23.79 8.84
C VAL A 215 -54.05 -23.63 7.99
N MET A 216 -54.37 -24.66 7.19
CA MET A 216 -55.72 -24.84 6.65
C MET A 216 -56.68 -25.19 7.79
N PRO A 217 -57.87 -24.60 7.87
CA PRO A 217 -58.95 -25.15 8.68
C PRO A 217 -59.54 -26.35 7.94
N SER A 218 -59.54 -27.51 8.59
CA SER A 218 -60.34 -28.67 8.24
C SER A 218 -61.83 -28.29 8.31
N ILE A 219 -62.55 -28.57 7.24
CA ILE A 219 -64.01 -28.52 7.19
C ILE A 219 -64.50 -29.82 7.82
N ASP A 220 -65.14 -29.73 8.98
CA ASP A 220 -65.87 -30.84 9.58
C ASP A 220 -67.22 -30.99 8.85
N GLU A 221 -67.54 -32.24 8.47
CA GLU A 221 -68.88 -32.73 8.11
C GLU A 221 -69.56 -33.37 9.32
#